data_AF-A0A077ZKG4-F1
#
_entry.id   AF-A0A077ZKG4-F1
#
_cell.length_a   1.000
_cell.length_b   1.000
_cell.length_c   1.000
_cell.angle_alpha   90.00
_cell.angle_beta   90.00
_cell.angle_gamma   90.00
#
_symmetry.space_group_name_H-M   'P 1'
#
loop_
_entity.id
_entity.type
_entity.pdbx_description
1 polymer ?
#
loop_
_entity_poly.entity_id
_entity_poly.type
_entity_poly.pdbx_seq_one_letter_code
_entity_poly.pdbx_strand_id
1 'polypeptide(L)'
;MPCTEDVLTLFHSAEFVRKIALTERMSREELERFCDRYDSVYLCCESYQCALNACGAVVEATKAVITGKCAGCVALVRAPGHHAMKNESNGFCIFNNVGVAASYA
;
A
#
# COMPACT_ATOMS: atom_id res chain seq x y z
N MET A 1 0.79 12.35 -3.31
CA MET A 1 -0.62 12.32 -2.85
C MET A 1 -0.92 10.90 -2.37
N PRO A 2 -1.95 10.68 -1.52
CA PRO A 2 -2.40 9.32 -1.22
C PRO A 2 -2.77 8.58 -2.51
N CYS A 3 -2.43 7.29 -2.60
CA CYS A 3 -2.83 6.44 -3.73
C CYS A 3 -4.35 6.28 -3.76
N THR A 4 -4.95 6.36 -4.94
CA THR A 4 -6.39 6.17 -5.12
C THR A 4 -6.74 4.69 -5.25
N GLU A 5 -7.99 4.32 -5.01
CA GLU A 5 -8.43 2.92 -5.10
C GLU A 5 -8.25 2.36 -6.51
N ASP A 6 -8.55 3.14 -7.56
CA ASP A 6 -8.35 2.72 -8.95
C ASP A 6 -6.88 2.36 -9.25
N VAL A 7 -5.94 3.18 -8.78
CA VAL A 7 -4.50 2.90 -8.96
C VAL A 7 -4.07 1.68 -8.14
N LEU A 8 -4.53 1.53 -6.90
CA LEU A 8 -4.24 0.33 -6.10
C LEU A 8 -4.75 -0.95 -6.77
N THR A 9 -5.91 -0.88 -7.42
CA THR A 9 -6.53 -2.03 -8.09
C THR A 9 -5.85 -2.47 -9.39
N LEU A 10 -4.83 -1.73 -9.86
CA LEU A 10 -3.97 -2.19 -10.94
C LEU A 10 -3.17 -3.44 -10.54
N PHE A 11 -2.88 -3.61 -9.23
CA PHE A 11 -2.15 -4.76 -8.70
C PHE A 11 -2.99 -5.59 -7.72
N HIS A 12 -3.68 -4.93 -6.78
CA HIS A 12 -4.48 -5.59 -5.75
C HIS A 12 -5.92 -5.85 -6.18
N SER A 13 -6.61 -6.80 -5.56
CA SER A 13 -8.06 -6.87 -5.77
C SER A 13 -8.79 -5.74 -5.03
N ALA A 14 -9.89 -5.28 -5.61
CA ALA A 14 -10.74 -4.28 -4.97
C ALA A 14 -11.33 -4.78 -3.63
N GLU A 15 -11.58 -6.09 -3.51
CA GLU A 15 -12.01 -6.69 -2.23
C GLU A 15 -10.93 -6.51 -1.16
N PHE A 16 -9.67 -6.79 -1.50
CA PHE A 16 -8.55 -6.64 -0.57
C PHE A 16 -8.33 -5.17 -0.17
N VAL A 17 -8.36 -4.24 -1.12
CA VAL A 17 -8.21 -2.80 -0.82
C VAL A 17 -9.30 -2.34 0.17
N ARG A 18 -10.56 -2.72 -0.06
CA ARG A 18 -11.66 -2.39 0.87
C ARG A 18 -11.51 -3.08 2.23
N LYS A 19 -11.04 -4.32 2.26
CA LYS A 19 -10.79 -5.06 3.51
C LYS A 19 -9.75 -4.37 4.38
N ILE A 20 -8.67 -3.87 3.77
CA ILE A 20 -7.67 -3.07 4.48
C ILE A 20 -8.23 -1.69 4.86
N ALA A 21 -9.05 -1.05 4.03
CA ALA A 21 -9.66 0.24 4.38
C ALA A 21 -10.54 0.17 5.64
N LEU A 22 -11.20 -0.97 5.89
CA LEU A 22 -12.00 -1.19 7.10
C LEU A 22 -11.17 -1.20 8.40
N THR A 23 -9.85 -1.45 8.32
CA THR A 23 -8.99 -1.53 9.51
C THR A 23 -8.79 -0.17 10.19
N GLU A 24 -8.98 0.93 9.47
CA GLU A 24 -8.91 2.30 10.01
C GLU A 24 -9.91 2.54 11.16
N ARG A 25 -11.00 1.77 11.20
CA ARG A 25 -12.09 1.89 12.19
C ARG A 25 -12.07 0.82 13.28
N MET A 26 -11.11 -0.11 13.23
CA MET A 26 -11.02 -1.23 14.17
C MET A 26 -10.36 -0.80 15.50
N SER A 27 -10.81 -1.39 16.60
CA SER A 27 -10.12 -1.31 17.90
C SER A 27 -8.75 -2.00 17.84
N ARG A 28 -7.91 -1.80 18.86
CA ARG A 28 -6.62 -2.49 18.97
C ARG A 28 -6.78 -4.01 18.95
N GLU A 29 -7.73 -4.54 19.72
CA GLU A 29 -8.00 -5.98 19.82
C GLU A 29 -8.59 -6.55 18.52
N GLU A 30 -9.36 -5.76 17.78
CA GLU A 30 -9.83 -6.12 16.45
C GLU A 30 -8.69 -6.15 15.43
N LEU A 31 -7.79 -5.17 15.48
CA LEU A 31 -6.59 -5.12 14.63
C LEU A 31 -5.63 -6.28 14.92
N GLU A 32 -5.39 -6.61 16.18
CA GLU A 32 -4.56 -7.77 16.57
C GLU A 32 -5.13 -9.06 15.98
N ARG A 33 -6.42 -9.35 16.22
CA ARG A 33 -7.11 -10.51 15.62
C ARG A 33 -7.16 -10.46 14.10
N PHE A 34 -7.18 -9.27 13.51
CA PHE A 34 -7.09 -9.09 12.06
C PHE A 34 -5.73 -9.53 11.53
N CYS A 35 -4.66 -9.07 12.20
CA CYS A 35 -3.27 -9.30 11.83
C CYS A 35 -2.82 -10.75 12.04
N ASP A 36 -3.37 -11.45 13.04
CA ASP A 36 -3.05 -12.87 13.33
C ASP A 36 -3.29 -13.82 12.14
N ARG A 37 -4.04 -13.38 11.12
CA ARG A 37 -4.29 -14.16 9.89
C ARG A 37 -3.21 -14.02 8.83
N TYR A 38 -2.22 -13.16 9.05
CA TYR A 38 -1.17 -12.83 8.09
C TYR A 38 0.21 -13.13 8.69
N ASP A 39 1.17 -13.48 7.84
CA ASP A 39 2.55 -13.69 8.30
C ASP A 39 3.26 -12.34 8.51
N SER A 40 3.64 -12.08 9.75
CA SER A 40 4.47 -10.94 10.14
C SER A 40 3.87 -9.58 9.75
N VAL A 41 2.59 -9.36 10.03
CA VAL A 41 1.89 -8.08 9.82
C VAL A 41 1.41 -7.52 11.16
N TYR A 42 1.49 -6.21 11.33
CA TYR A 42 0.86 -5.47 12.42
C TYR A 42 0.27 -4.17 11.88
N LEU A 43 -0.84 -3.73 12.47
CA LEU A 43 -1.55 -2.53 12.06
C LEU A 43 -1.92 -1.66 13.27
N CYS A 44 -2.01 -0.36 13.05
CA CYS A 44 -2.71 0.61 13.87
C CYS A 44 -3.80 1.29 13.02
N CYS A 45 -4.64 2.15 13.62
CA CYS A 45 -5.70 2.83 12.88
C CYS A 45 -5.17 3.73 11.75
N GLU A 46 -3.94 4.26 11.85
CA GLU A 46 -3.33 5.07 10.80
C GLU A 46 -2.62 4.24 9.70
N SER A 47 -2.47 2.92 9.89
CA SER A 47 -1.70 2.07 8.96
C SER A 47 -2.23 2.12 7.53
N TYR A 48 -3.55 2.16 7.34
CA TYR A 48 -4.17 2.28 6.03
C TYR A 48 -3.75 3.58 5.33
N GLN A 49 -3.91 4.73 5.99
CA GLN A 49 -3.52 6.04 5.44
C GLN A 49 -2.01 6.14 5.18
N CYS A 50 -1.18 5.58 6.06
CA CYS A 50 0.26 5.48 5.81
C CYS A 50 0.57 4.66 4.55
N ALA A 51 -0.11 3.52 4.34
CA ALA A 51 0.09 2.69 3.16
C ALA A 51 -0.37 3.38 1.86
N LEU A 52 -1.49 4.13 1.90
CA LEU A 52 -1.92 4.96 0.76
C LEU A 52 -0.85 6.00 0.40
N ASN A 53 -0.30 6.70 1.40
CA ASN A 53 0.75 7.69 1.19
C ASN A 53 2.05 7.06 0.67
N ALA A 54 2.43 5.88 1.18
CA ALA A 54 3.60 5.14 0.71
C ALA A 54 3.48 4.75 -0.76
N CYS A 55 2.39 4.08 -1.13
CA CYS A 55 2.15 3.67 -2.51
C CYS A 55 2.04 4.88 -3.44
N GLY A 56 1.29 5.91 -3.03
CA GLY A 56 1.09 7.11 -3.84
C GLY A 56 2.37 7.93 -4.06
N ALA A 57 3.29 7.97 -3.08
CA ALA A 57 4.59 8.59 -3.26
C ALA A 57 5.46 7.87 -4.30
N VAL A 58 5.43 6.53 -4.31
CA VAL A 58 6.16 5.73 -5.33
C VAL A 58 5.54 5.90 -6.71
N VAL A 59 4.20 5.88 -6.82
CA VAL A 59 3.50 6.13 -8.09
C VAL A 59 3.82 7.53 -8.63
N GLU A 60 3.77 8.57 -7.80
CA GLU A 60 4.09 9.93 -8.22
C GLU A 60 5.57 10.11 -8.61
N ALA A 61 6.49 9.43 -7.91
CA ALA A 61 7.90 9.39 -8.30
C ALA A 61 8.09 8.74 -9.68
N THR A 62 7.44 7.58 -9.91
CA THR A 62 7.42 6.91 -11.22
C THR A 62 6.85 7.82 -12.30
N LYS A 63 5.69 8.43 -12.05
CA LYS A 63 5.04 9.38 -12.95
C LYS A 63 5.97 10.53 -13.32
N ALA A 64 6.67 11.11 -12.36
CA ALA A 64 7.61 12.21 -12.60
C ALA A 64 8.78 11.80 -13.51
N VAL A 65 9.27 10.56 -13.39
CA VAL A 65 10.33 10.04 -14.27
C VAL A 65 9.80 9.77 -15.68
N ILE A 66 8.71 9.00 -15.81
CA ILE A 66 8.20 8.57 -17.13
C ILE A 66 7.63 9.73 -17.96
N THR A 67 7.20 10.82 -17.32
CA THR A 67 6.74 12.03 -18.00
C THR A 67 7.87 13.03 -18.30
N GLY A 68 9.12 12.69 -17.95
CA GLY A 68 10.28 13.54 -18.21
C GLY A 68 10.42 14.75 -17.27
N LYS A 69 9.68 14.79 -16.15
CA LYS A 69 9.77 15.87 -15.15
C LYS A 69 11.06 15.77 -14.31
N CYS A 70 11.54 14.55 -14.04
CA CYS A 70 12.85 14.28 -13.40
C CYS A 70 13.58 13.17 -14.17
N ALA A 71 14.91 13.15 -14.18
CA ALA A 71 15.69 12.04 -14.73
C ALA A 71 15.74 10.81 -13.79
N GLY A 72 15.47 11.03 -12.50
CA GLY A 72 15.44 10.02 -11.46
C GLY A 72 14.86 10.63 -10.19
N CYS A 73 14.28 9.79 -9.34
CA CYS A 73 13.57 10.23 -8.16
C CYS A 73 13.71 9.16 -7.04
N VAL A 74 13.67 9.57 -5.77
CA VAL A 74 13.76 8.68 -4.59
C VAL A 74 12.53 8.90 -3.70
N ALA A 75 11.87 7.82 -3.29
CA ALA A 75 10.74 7.84 -2.37
C ALA A 75 11.10 7.10 -1.07
N LEU A 76 11.18 7.84 0.05
CA LEU A 76 11.39 7.29 1.39
C LEU A 76 10.03 7.05 2.05
N VAL A 77 9.59 5.80 2.11
CA VAL A 77 8.19 5.47 2.46
C VAL A 77 8.08 4.39 3.53
N ARG A 78 6.97 4.43 4.28
CA ARG A 78 6.47 3.35 5.14
C ARG A 78 4.93 3.31 5.06
N ALA A 79 4.28 2.16 5.04
CA ALA A 79 4.81 0.78 5.13
C ALA A 79 5.62 0.34 3.88
N PRO A 80 6.51 -0.67 4.01
CA PRO A 80 7.13 -1.32 2.85
C PRO A 80 6.06 -2.02 1.98
N GLY A 81 6.46 -2.55 0.82
CA GLY A 81 5.49 -3.12 -0.13
C GLY A 81 5.84 -4.47 -0.77
N HIS A 82 7.10 -4.85 -0.91
CA HIS A 82 7.47 -5.94 -1.82
C HIS A 82 6.92 -7.33 -1.47
N HIS A 83 6.49 -7.58 -0.23
CA HIS A 83 5.87 -8.83 0.19
C HIS A 83 4.35 -8.87 0.00
N ALA A 84 3.69 -7.71 -0.15
CA ALA A 84 2.24 -7.67 -0.31
C ALA A 84 1.83 -8.31 -1.65
N MET A 85 0.86 -9.21 -1.58
CA MET A 85 0.34 -9.95 -2.73
C MET A 85 -0.98 -9.33 -3.20
N LYS A 86 -1.55 -9.86 -4.29
CA LYS A 86 -2.81 -9.37 -4.86
C LYS A 86 -3.96 -9.28 -3.82
N ASN A 87 -4.04 -10.24 -2.90
CA ASN A 87 -5.13 -10.38 -1.94
C ASN A 87 -4.68 -10.46 -0.47
N GLU A 88 -3.40 -10.18 -0.18
CA GLU A 88 -2.81 -10.50 1.12
C GLU A 88 -1.73 -9.49 1.52
N SER A 89 -1.77 -9.01 2.76
CA SER A 89 -0.66 -8.30 3.40
C SER A 89 0.32 -9.33 3.98
N ASN A 90 1.63 -9.06 3.90
CA ASN A 90 2.64 -10.03 4.34
C ASN A 90 3.94 -9.30 4.67
N GLY A 91 4.73 -9.78 5.64
CA GLY A 91 6.10 -9.27 5.90
C GLY A 91 6.15 -7.76 6.08
N PHE A 92 5.32 -7.22 6.97
CA PHE A 92 5.12 -5.79 7.24
C PHE A 92 4.57 -4.96 6.06
N CYS A 93 4.31 -5.57 4.91
CA CYS A 93 3.85 -4.92 3.70
C CYS A 93 2.32 -4.96 3.62
N ILE A 94 1.70 -3.79 3.43
CA ILE A 94 0.24 -3.66 3.30
C ILE A 94 -0.17 -3.71 1.83
N PHE A 95 0.38 -2.81 1.02
CA PHE A 95 0.22 -2.76 -0.44
C PHE A 95 1.58 -2.85 -1.13
N ASN A 96 1.63 -3.42 -2.32
CA ASN A 96 2.85 -3.57 -3.09
C ASN A 96 3.17 -2.28 -3.84
N ASN A 97 3.86 -1.36 -3.17
CA ASN A 97 4.20 -0.05 -3.72
C ASN A 97 4.88 -0.15 -5.10
N VAL A 98 5.85 -1.06 -5.24
CA VAL A 98 6.59 -1.26 -6.50
C VAL A 98 5.72 -1.98 -7.54
N GLY A 99 4.94 -2.98 -7.14
CA GLY A 99 4.01 -3.68 -8.02
C GLY A 99 2.96 -2.75 -8.62
N VAL A 100 2.32 -1.91 -7.79
CA VAL A 100 1.35 -0.90 -8.23
C VAL A 100 2.02 0.13 -9.15
N ALA A 101 3.20 0.64 -8.79
CA ALA A 101 3.90 1.62 -9.61
C ALA A 101 4.34 1.04 -10.97
N ALA A 102 4.73 -0.24 -11.03
CA ALA A 102 5.04 -0.92 -12.27
C ALA A 102 3.81 -1.17 -13.14
N SER A 103 2.64 -1.45 -12.53
CA SER A 103 1.37 -1.57 -13.27
C SER A 103 0.82 -0.22 -13.74
N TYR A 104 1.22 0.88 -13.10
CA TYR A 104 0.83 2.25 -13.49
C TYR A 104 1.62 2.79 -14.68
N ALA A 105 2.91 2.44 -14.78
CA ALA A 105 3.83 2.94 -15.81
C ALA A 105 3.55 2.35 -17.20
#